data_AF-A0A7T5EJT3-F1
#
_entry.id   AF-A0A7T5EJT3-F1
#
_cell.length_a   1.000
_cell.length_b   1.000
_cell.length_c   1.000
_cell.angle_alpha   90.00
_cell.angle_beta   90.00
_cell.angle_gamma   90.00
#
_symmetry.space_group_name_H-M   'P 1'
#
loop_
_entity.id
_entity.type
_entity.pdbx_description
1 polymer ?
#
loop_
_entity_poly.entity_id
_entity_poly.type
_entity_poly.pdbx_seq_one_letter_code
_entity_poly.pdbx_strand_id
1 'polypeptide(L)'
;MIEPARWKVSRLDVAFDFPTPYKDCFLLPPPTNLRIRRYETTLYYGAAKSALSVCQYDKQKQLKEAKGIDSLPMTRIEFRMRPKQKPLTGYDKEDFIKMKGFRFVSNTKEFIGLRCLLKSVINGKRDWRNLKRKDKQAITAAVKERTVDMLDLFLEYIEGDIDGFMLDGLTIPVLSHKPFYQEVG
;
A
#
# COMPACT_ATOMS: atom_id res chain seq x y z
N MET A 1 32.70 -7.35 5.65
CA MET A 1 31.32 -6.82 5.51
C MET A 1 30.88 -7.08 4.06
N ILE A 2 29.68 -7.60 3.81
CA ILE A 2 29.19 -7.78 2.43
C ILE A 2 28.73 -6.42 1.93
N GLU A 3 29.18 -5.99 0.75
CA GLU A 3 28.76 -4.74 0.12
C GLU A 3 27.23 -4.68 -0.03
N PRO A 4 26.58 -3.53 0.27
CA PRO A 4 25.13 -3.38 0.15
C PRO A 4 24.57 -3.80 -1.21
N ALA A 5 25.28 -3.52 -2.31
CA ALA A 5 24.90 -3.93 -3.66
C ALA A 5 24.72 -5.46 -3.81
N ARG A 6 25.37 -6.26 -2.97
CA ARG A 6 25.29 -7.73 -2.96
C ARG A 6 24.21 -8.26 -2.03
N TRP A 7 23.53 -7.40 -1.26
CA TRP A 7 22.46 -7.83 -0.38
C TRP A 7 21.25 -8.28 -1.18
N LYS A 8 20.72 -9.44 -0.82
CA LYS A 8 19.54 -10.02 -1.43
C LYS A 8 18.32 -9.69 -0.60
N VAL A 9 17.28 -9.21 -1.26
CA VAL A 9 16.03 -8.86 -0.58
C VAL A 9 15.16 -10.11 -0.44
N SER A 10 14.82 -10.49 0.79
CA SER A 10 13.93 -11.62 1.08
C SER A 10 12.46 -11.22 1.13
N ARG A 11 12.20 -9.96 1.48
CA ARG A 11 10.88 -9.32 1.54
C ARG A 11 11.04 -7.82 1.32
N LEU A 12 10.15 -7.25 0.54
CA LEU A 12 10.03 -5.81 0.30
C LEU A 12 8.59 -5.40 0.52
N ASP A 13 8.34 -4.46 1.43
CA ASP A 13 7.00 -3.94 1.68
C ASP A 13 6.98 -2.46 1.30
N VAL A 14 6.14 -2.07 0.34
CA VAL A 14 5.94 -0.67 -0.05
C VAL A 14 4.65 -0.17 0.59
N ALA A 15 4.74 0.89 1.39
CA ALA A 15 3.63 1.44 2.14
C ALA A 15 3.21 2.82 1.61
N PHE A 16 1.92 3.01 1.40
CA PHE A 16 1.30 4.28 1.04
C PHE A 16 0.41 4.73 2.20
N ASP A 17 0.68 5.92 2.73
CA ASP A 17 -0.15 6.55 3.75
C ASP A 17 -1.03 7.61 3.12
N PHE A 18 -2.34 7.44 3.26
CA PHE A 18 -3.33 8.40 2.79
C PHE A 18 -3.96 9.13 3.97
N PRO A 19 -4.03 10.48 3.94
CA PRO A 19 -4.63 11.29 5.00
C PRO A 19 -6.17 11.23 4.90
N THR A 20 -6.72 10.03 5.07
CA THR A 20 -8.13 9.75 4.83
C THR A 20 -8.62 8.72 5.85
N PRO A 21 -9.80 8.95 6.48
CA PRO A 21 -10.40 7.96 7.38
C PRO A 21 -10.68 6.63 6.68
N TYR A 22 -10.32 5.52 7.33
CA TYR A 22 -10.47 4.15 6.80
C TYR A 22 -11.89 3.83 6.32
N LYS A 23 -12.89 4.33 7.05
CA LYS A 23 -14.33 4.13 6.80
C LYS A 23 -14.87 4.86 5.56
N ASP A 24 -14.15 5.86 5.04
CA ASP A 24 -14.57 6.65 3.89
C ASP A 24 -13.87 6.22 2.59
N CYS A 25 -12.86 5.35 2.66
CA CYS A 25 -12.01 4.97 1.54
C CYS A 25 -12.00 3.45 1.28
N PHE A 26 -11.46 3.04 0.13
CA PHE A 26 -11.16 1.63 -0.14
C PHE A 26 -10.12 1.44 -1.24
N LEU A 27 -9.46 0.29 -1.22
CA LEU A 27 -8.60 -0.17 -2.31
C LEU A 27 -9.38 -1.11 -3.24
N LEU A 28 -9.57 -0.69 -4.49
CA LEU A 28 -10.11 -1.53 -5.55
C LEU A 28 -9.01 -2.45 -6.09
N PRO A 29 -9.13 -3.79 -5.98
CA PRO A 29 -8.18 -4.70 -6.60
C PRO A 29 -8.42 -4.84 -8.11
N PRO A 30 -7.42 -5.29 -8.89
CA PRO A 30 -7.61 -5.63 -10.30
C PRO A 30 -8.65 -6.75 -10.46
N PRO A 31 -9.31 -6.88 -11.63
CA PRO A 31 -10.38 -7.85 -11.88
C PRO A 31 -9.86 -9.30 -11.99
N THR A 32 -9.38 -9.82 -10.87
CA THR A 32 -8.76 -11.14 -10.71
C THR A 32 -9.51 -11.93 -9.64
N ASN A 33 -9.25 -13.24 -9.55
CA ASN A 33 -9.82 -14.12 -8.52
C ASN A 33 -9.13 -13.95 -7.15
N LEU A 34 -8.71 -12.72 -6.84
CA LEU A 34 -7.97 -12.42 -5.64
C LEU A 34 -8.91 -12.55 -4.41
N ARG A 35 -8.47 -13.35 -3.43
CA ARG A 35 -9.21 -13.55 -2.18
C ARG A 35 -9.06 -12.33 -1.27
N ILE A 36 -10.18 -11.80 -0.78
CA ILE A 36 -10.18 -10.70 0.19
C ILE A 36 -10.58 -11.25 1.56
N ARG A 37 -9.72 -11.11 2.57
CA ARG A 37 -10.03 -11.41 3.97
C ARG A 37 -10.26 -10.11 4.72
N ARG A 38 -11.31 -10.05 5.52
CA ARG A 38 -11.71 -8.83 6.23
C ARG A 38 -11.62 -9.06 7.74
N TYR A 39 -11.03 -8.11 8.41
CA TYR A 39 -11.00 -7.93 9.85
C TYR A 39 -11.44 -6.48 10.12
N GLU A 40 -11.99 -6.23 11.30
CA GLU A 40 -12.70 -4.98 11.67
C GLU A 40 -12.16 -3.70 10.98
N THR A 41 -10.86 -3.43 11.11
CA THR A 41 -10.18 -2.26 10.52
C THR A 41 -9.02 -2.65 9.60
N THR A 42 -9.08 -3.84 8.99
CA THR A 42 -8.01 -4.36 8.13
C THR A 42 -8.55 -5.27 7.02
N LEU A 43 -8.12 -5.03 5.78
CA LEU A 43 -8.39 -5.88 4.62
C LEU A 43 -7.08 -6.49 4.13
N TYR A 44 -7.08 -7.80 3.90
CA TYR A 44 -5.99 -8.51 3.25
C TYR A 44 -6.42 -9.00 1.88
N TYR A 45 -5.59 -8.73 0.89
CA TYR A 45 -5.78 -9.09 -0.51
C TYR A 45 -4.74 -10.14 -0.91
N GLY A 46 -5.20 -11.30 -1.37
CA GLY A 46 -4.34 -12.42 -1.75
C GLY A 46 -4.01 -13.35 -0.60
N ALA A 47 -3.07 -14.27 -0.83
CA ALA A 47 -2.64 -15.24 0.17
C ALA A 47 -1.42 -14.69 0.93
N ALA A 48 -1.31 -14.97 2.24
CA ALA A 48 -0.17 -14.46 3.03
C ALA A 48 1.20 -14.91 2.49
N LYS A 49 1.26 -16.08 1.82
CA LYS A 49 2.49 -16.65 1.26
C LYS A 49 2.67 -16.41 -0.24
N SER A 50 1.77 -15.68 -0.92
CA SER A 50 1.95 -15.39 -2.35
C SER A 50 3.07 -14.38 -2.58
N ALA A 51 3.55 -14.33 -3.84
CA ALA A 51 4.61 -13.41 -4.25
C ALA A 51 4.24 -11.93 -4.06
N LEU A 52 2.96 -11.59 -4.08
CA LEU A 52 2.42 -10.31 -3.59
C LEU A 52 1.23 -10.61 -2.68
N SER A 53 1.15 -9.91 -1.56
CA SER A 53 -0.07 -9.75 -0.77
C SER A 53 -0.25 -8.26 -0.47
N VAL A 54 -1.48 -7.78 -0.42
CA VAL A 54 -1.75 -6.37 -0.14
C VAL A 54 -2.55 -6.24 1.15
N CYS A 55 -2.25 -5.24 1.97
CA CYS A 55 -2.95 -4.95 3.21
C CYS A 55 -3.47 -3.52 3.18
N GLN A 56 -4.74 -3.29 3.49
CA GLN A 56 -5.30 -1.96 3.74
C GLN A 56 -5.78 -1.92 5.19
N TYR A 57 -5.36 -0.93 5.97
CA TYR A 57 -5.79 -0.84 7.37
C TYR A 57 -5.83 0.58 7.93
N ASP A 58 -6.56 0.74 9.03
CA ASP A 58 -6.62 1.97 9.80
C ASP A 58 -5.31 2.19 10.56
N LYS A 59 -4.45 3.04 10.00
CA LYS A 59 -3.11 3.31 10.54
C LYS A 59 -3.19 4.16 11.81
N GLN A 60 -4.16 5.06 11.90
CA GLN A 60 -4.42 5.85 13.10
C GLN A 60 -4.77 4.94 14.28
N LYS A 61 -5.74 4.02 14.11
CA LYS A 61 -6.09 3.04 15.15
C LYS A 61 -4.89 2.18 15.53
N GLN A 62 -4.14 1.68 14.53
CA GLN A 62 -2.94 0.86 14.77
C GLN A 62 -1.85 1.59 15.56
N LEU A 63 -1.59 2.86 15.26
CA LEU A 63 -0.59 3.67 15.99
C LEU A 63 -1.02 3.95 17.42
N LYS A 64 -2.30 4.26 17.63
CA LYS A 64 -2.86 4.47 18.96
C LYS A 64 -2.77 3.20 19.82
N GLU A 65 -3.18 2.06 19.28
CA GLU A 65 -3.19 0.78 20.02
C GLU A 65 -1.79 0.23 20.27
N ALA A 66 -0.91 0.28 19.27
CA ALA A 66 0.43 -0.34 19.38
C ALA A 66 1.48 0.58 20.01
N LYS A 67 1.31 1.90 19.92
CA LYS A 67 2.32 2.89 20.34
C LYS A 67 1.78 4.02 21.21
N GLY A 68 0.47 4.09 21.48
CA GLY A 68 -0.14 5.18 22.23
C GLY A 68 -0.12 6.53 21.50
N ILE A 69 0.09 6.54 20.18
CA ILE A 69 0.22 7.79 19.40
C ILE A 69 -1.15 8.16 18.81
N ASP A 70 -1.67 9.32 19.22
CA ASP A 70 -2.80 9.97 18.56
C ASP A 70 -2.33 10.71 17.31
N SER A 71 -2.70 10.21 16.13
CA SER A 71 -2.40 10.83 14.83
C SER A 71 -3.65 11.42 14.19
N LEU A 72 -3.46 12.19 13.11
CA LEU A 72 -4.54 12.51 12.18
C LEU A 72 -5.12 11.23 11.53
N PRO A 73 -6.36 11.27 11.00
CA PRO A 73 -6.94 10.14 10.28
C PRO A 73 -6.05 9.69 9.13
N MET A 74 -5.66 8.42 9.15
CA MET A 74 -4.72 7.87 8.19
C MET A 74 -5.05 6.42 7.86
N THR A 75 -5.13 6.12 6.57
CA THR A 75 -5.27 4.77 6.04
C THR A 75 -3.98 4.37 5.36
N ARG A 76 -3.44 3.20 5.72
CA ARG A 76 -2.25 2.67 5.05
C ARG A 76 -2.62 1.55 4.08
N ILE A 77 -1.97 1.56 2.92
CA ILE A 77 -1.92 0.45 1.98
C ILE A 77 -0.50 -0.09 1.92
N GLU A 78 -0.30 -1.38 2.19
CA GLU A 78 1.00 -2.05 2.10
C GLU A 78 0.98 -3.11 1.01
N PHE A 79 1.84 -2.95 0.01
CA PHE A 79 2.17 -3.99 -0.96
C PHE A 79 3.33 -4.80 -0.44
N ARG A 80 3.05 -6.02 0.01
CA ARG A 80 4.02 -6.92 0.63
C ARG A 80 4.51 -7.94 -0.39
N MET A 81 5.72 -7.73 -0.87
CA MET A 81 6.33 -8.47 -1.96
C MET A 81 7.34 -9.48 -1.42
N ARG A 82 7.31 -10.68 -2.00
CA ARG A 82 8.28 -11.75 -1.74
C ARG A 82 9.09 -11.99 -3.01
N PRO A 83 10.13 -11.18 -3.24
CA PRO A 83 10.94 -11.26 -4.44
C PRO A 83 11.80 -12.53 -4.44
N LYS A 84 12.32 -12.91 -5.61
CA LYS A 84 13.14 -14.11 -5.81
C LYS A 84 14.59 -13.95 -5.29
N GLN A 85 14.80 -13.27 -4.17
CA GLN A 85 16.12 -12.97 -3.61
C GLN A 85 17.06 -12.28 -4.61
N LYS A 86 16.53 -11.32 -5.38
CA LYS A 86 17.29 -10.46 -6.29
C LYS A 86 18.20 -9.53 -5.47
N PRO A 87 19.42 -9.21 -5.93
CA PRO A 87 20.23 -8.15 -5.33
C PRO A 87 19.50 -6.80 -5.39
N LEU A 88 19.81 -5.88 -4.47
CA LEU A 88 19.19 -4.55 -4.38
C LEU A 88 19.28 -3.74 -5.68
N THR A 89 20.44 -3.75 -6.33
CA THR A 89 20.68 -3.07 -7.61
C THR A 89 20.10 -3.81 -8.81
N GLY A 90 19.43 -4.93 -8.56
CA GLY A 90 18.81 -5.69 -9.63
C GLY A 90 17.42 -5.18 -9.96
N TYR A 91 16.76 -4.43 -9.08
CA TYR A 91 15.31 -4.16 -9.19
C TYR A 91 14.98 -3.24 -10.37
N ASP A 92 13.91 -3.58 -11.07
CA ASP A 92 13.40 -2.81 -12.21
C ASP A 92 11.89 -2.59 -12.07
N LYS A 93 11.30 -1.85 -13.02
CA LYS A 93 9.87 -1.52 -13.00
C LYS A 93 9.00 -2.77 -13.02
N GLU A 94 9.44 -3.79 -13.72
CA GLU A 94 8.77 -5.06 -13.91
C GLU A 94 8.64 -5.82 -12.58
N ASP A 95 9.58 -5.66 -11.66
CA ASP A 95 9.46 -6.22 -10.30
C ASP A 95 8.23 -5.66 -9.56
N PHE A 96 7.85 -4.41 -9.81
CA PHE A 96 6.70 -3.73 -9.19
C PHE A 96 5.39 -3.88 -9.98
N ILE A 97 5.40 -4.54 -11.14
CA ILE A 97 4.23 -4.64 -12.04
C ILE A 97 2.96 -5.20 -11.38
N LYS A 98 3.10 -5.96 -10.28
CA LYS A 98 1.96 -6.53 -9.56
C LYS A 98 1.16 -5.49 -8.76
N MET A 99 1.67 -4.28 -8.59
CA MET A 99 0.89 -3.14 -8.09
C MET A 99 -0.13 -2.65 -9.12
N LYS A 100 0.08 -2.98 -10.41
CA LYS A 100 -0.76 -2.52 -11.51
C LYS A 100 -2.22 -2.93 -11.35
N GLY A 101 -3.12 -2.01 -11.62
CA GLY A 101 -4.56 -2.23 -11.61
C GLY A 101 -5.20 -2.13 -10.23
N PHE A 102 -4.41 -1.99 -9.16
CA PHE A 102 -4.93 -1.55 -7.88
C PHE A 102 -5.20 -0.05 -7.94
N ARG A 103 -6.31 0.40 -7.35
CA ARG A 103 -6.70 1.82 -7.32
C ARG A 103 -7.24 2.21 -5.97
N PHE A 104 -6.65 3.23 -5.36
CA PHE A 104 -7.14 3.77 -4.09
C PHE A 104 -8.24 4.80 -4.34
N VAL A 105 -9.38 4.59 -3.69
CA VAL A 105 -10.49 5.52 -3.67
C VAL A 105 -10.51 6.20 -2.31
N SER A 106 -10.10 7.46 -2.27
CA SER A 106 -10.04 8.27 -1.04
C SER A 106 -11.42 8.70 -0.55
N ASN A 107 -12.41 8.88 -1.44
CA ASN A 107 -13.73 9.33 -1.04
C ASN A 107 -14.86 8.57 -1.75
N THR A 108 -15.41 7.58 -1.06
CA THR A 108 -16.54 6.78 -1.57
C THR A 108 -17.82 7.59 -1.81
N LYS A 109 -17.96 8.79 -1.24
CA LYS A 109 -19.16 9.62 -1.38
C LYS A 109 -19.28 10.22 -2.78
N GLU A 110 -18.17 10.36 -3.51
CA GLU A 110 -18.15 10.95 -4.86
C GLU A 110 -18.79 10.05 -5.91
N PHE A 111 -18.94 8.76 -5.63
CA PHE A 111 -19.48 7.76 -6.56
C PHE A 111 -21.01 7.71 -6.51
N ILE A 112 -21.66 8.83 -6.85
CA ILE A 112 -23.13 8.96 -6.88
C ILE A 112 -23.72 7.88 -7.79
N GLY A 113 -24.82 7.23 -7.36
CA GLY A 113 -25.44 6.09 -8.06
C GLY A 113 -24.77 4.73 -7.80
N LEU A 114 -23.45 4.69 -7.54
CA LEU A 114 -22.71 3.47 -7.19
C LEU A 114 -22.41 3.36 -5.68
N ARG A 115 -22.66 4.42 -4.91
CA ARG A 115 -22.31 4.53 -3.48
C ARG A 115 -22.80 3.35 -2.65
N CYS A 116 -24.07 2.96 -2.79
CA CYS A 116 -24.63 1.84 -2.02
C CYS A 116 -23.98 0.51 -2.38
N LEU A 117 -23.73 0.29 -3.67
CA LEU A 117 -23.05 -0.89 -4.18
C LEU A 117 -21.60 -0.93 -3.66
N LEU A 118 -20.85 0.15 -3.81
CA LEU A 118 -19.48 0.28 -3.31
C LEU A 118 -19.41 0.06 -1.80
N LYS A 119 -20.24 0.74 -1.00
CA LYS A 119 -20.31 0.51 0.45
C LYS A 119 -20.62 -0.94 0.79
N SER A 120 -21.48 -1.63 0.02
CA SER A 120 -21.77 -3.04 0.28
C SER A 120 -20.56 -3.95 0.02
N VAL A 121 -19.74 -3.63 -0.97
CA VAL A 121 -18.50 -4.35 -1.30
C VAL A 121 -17.42 -4.09 -0.25
N ILE A 122 -17.25 -2.82 0.13
CA ILE A 122 -16.27 -2.37 1.13
C ILE A 122 -16.55 -3.04 2.48
N ASN A 123 -17.79 -2.92 2.96
CA ASN A 123 -18.22 -3.50 4.23
C ASN A 123 -18.37 -5.03 4.19
N GLY A 124 -18.04 -5.69 3.08
CA GLY A 124 -18.12 -7.14 2.94
C GLY A 124 -19.53 -7.72 2.88
N LYS A 125 -20.58 -6.89 2.80
CA LYS A 125 -21.97 -7.33 2.58
C LYS A 125 -22.14 -8.00 1.22
N ARG A 126 -21.31 -7.63 0.23
CA ARG A 126 -21.19 -8.30 -1.06
C ARG A 126 -19.74 -8.67 -1.32
N ASP A 127 -19.51 -9.91 -1.73
CA ASP A 127 -18.18 -10.33 -2.17
C ASP A 127 -17.93 -9.81 -3.59
N TRP A 128 -16.77 -9.18 -3.82
CA TRP A 128 -16.32 -8.74 -5.13
C TRP A 128 -16.37 -9.91 -6.13
N ARG A 129 -15.97 -11.11 -5.72
CA ARG A 129 -15.99 -12.30 -6.58
C ARG A 129 -17.38 -12.58 -7.16
N ASN A 130 -18.42 -12.38 -6.34
CA ASN A 130 -19.80 -12.75 -6.64
C ASN A 130 -20.63 -11.60 -7.26
N LEU A 131 -20.03 -10.43 -7.48
CA LEU A 131 -20.71 -9.35 -8.18
C LEU A 131 -20.98 -9.72 -9.64
N LYS A 132 -22.11 -9.25 -10.18
CA LYS A 132 -22.44 -9.38 -11.60
C LYS A 132 -21.37 -8.67 -12.44
N ARG A 133 -21.08 -9.20 -13.63
CA ARG A 133 -20.08 -8.61 -14.55
C ARG A 133 -20.36 -7.13 -14.84
N LYS A 134 -21.63 -6.77 -15.07
CA LYS A 134 -22.07 -5.39 -15.31
C LYS A 134 -21.72 -4.47 -14.13
N ASP A 135 -21.95 -4.92 -12.91
CA ASP A 135 -21.65 -4.17 -11.68
C ASP A 135 -20.14 -3.95 -11.52
N LYS A 136 -19.34 -5.00 -11.75
CA LYS A 136 -17.86 -4.91 -11.74
C LYS A 136 -17.36 -3.89 -12.77
N GLN A 137 -17.91 -3.92 -13.98
CA GLN A 137 -17.54 -2.99 -15.05
C GLN A 137 -17.92 -1.55 -14.71
N ALA A 138 -19.14 -1.31 -14.22
CA ALA A 138 -19.58 0.01 -13.82
C ALA A 138 -18.71 0.60 -12.69
N ILE A 139 -18.41 -0.18 -11.65
CA ILE A 139 -17.50 0.22 -10.58
C ILE A 139 -16.10 0.52 -11.14
N THR A 140 -15.56 -0.40 -11.94
CA THR A 140 -14.19 -0.27 -12.46
C THR A 140 -14.06 0.95 -13.36
N ALA A 141 -15.04 1.23 -14.22
CA ALA A 141 -15.05 2.40 -15.08
C ALA A 141 -15.06 3.70 -14.26
N ALA A 142 -16.02 3.82 -13.33
CA ALA A 142 -16.14 5.00 -12.49
C ALA A 142 -14.88 5.24 -11.63
N VAL A 143 -14.28 4.18 -11.09
CA VAL A 143 -13.04 4.29 -10.30
C VAL A 143 -11.87 4.69 -11.18
N LYS A 144 -11.72 4.07 -12.36
CA LYS A 144 -10.62 4.39 -13.29
C LYS A 144 -10.62 5.85 -13.75
N GLU A 145 -11.78 6.44 -13.96
CA GLU A 145 -11.93 7.84 -14.38
C GLU A 145 -11.44 8.84 -13.32
N ARG A 146 -11.46 8.45 -12.03
CA ARG A 146 -11.27 9.37 -10.90
C ARG A 146 -10.06 9.08 -10.03
N THR A 147 -9.32 8.03 -10.33
CA THR A 147 -8.21 7.57 -9.49
C THR A 147 -7.03 7.19 -10.35
N VAL A 148 -5.83 7.30 -9.78
CA VAL A 148 -4.58 6.87 -10.41
C VAL A 148 -4.33 5.39 -10.07
N ASP A 149 -3.64 4.69 -10.98
CA ASP A 149 -3.17 3.33 -10.72
C ASP A 149 -2.08 3.34 -9.64
N MET A 150 -2.08 2.39 -8.72
CA MET A 150 -1.08 2.39 -7.63
C MET A 150 0.36 2.22 -8.13
N LEU A 151 0.57 1.52 -9.26
CA LEU A 151 1.91 1.45 -9.88
C LEU A 151 2.32 2.80 -10.47
N ASP A 152 1.40 3.48 -11.15
CA ASP A 152 1.69 4.78 -11.75
C ASP A 152 1.98 5.81 -10.65
N LEU A 153 1.17 5.82 -9.57
CA LEU A 153 1.40 6.65 -8.38
C LEU A 153 2.74 6.36 -7.71
N PHE A 154 3.12 5.08 -7.61
CA PHE A 154 4.43 4.68 -7.06
C PHE A 154 5.57 5.27 -7.88
N LEU A 155 5.54 5.05 -9.19
CA LEU A 155 6.61 5.48 -10.09
C LEU A 155 6.69 7.00 -10.19
N GLU A 156 5.56 7.69 -10.15
CA GLU A 156 5.51 9.15 -10.07
C GLU A 156 6.20 9.67 -8.80
N TYR A 157 5.91 9.06 -7.64
CA TYR A 157 6.48 9.48 -6.36
C TYR A 157 7.99 9.31 -6.27
N ILE A 158 8.54 8.26 -6.90
CA ILE A 158 9.98 8.03 -6.95
C ILE A 158 10.64 8.64 -8.19
N GLU A 159 9.91 9.43 -8.99
CA GLU A 159 10.38 10.02 -10.26
C GLU A 159 10.93 8.99 -11.25
N GLY A 160 10.46 7.73 -11.15
CA GLY A 160 10.97 6.58 -11.90
C GLY A 160 12.32 6.03 -11.42
N ASP A 161 12.93 6.60 -10.38
CA ASP A 161 14.23 6.20 -9.84
C ASP A 161 14.12 5.02 -8.86
N ILE A 162 14.05 3.82 -9.44
CA ILE A 162 13.97 2.57 -8.68
C ILE A 162 15.26 2.29 -7.93
N ASP A 163 16.41 2.61 -8.51
CA ASP A 163 17.71 2.38 -7.87
C ASP A 163 17.86 3.25 -6.64
N GLY A 164 17.56 4.56 -6.76
CA GLY A 164 17.49 5.49 -5.63
C GLY A 164 16.52 4.98 -4.56
N PHE A 165 15.28 4.65 -4.93
CA PHE A 165 14.30 4.10 -3.98
C PHE A 165 14.81 2.87 -3.20
N MET A 166 15.53 1.96 -3.86
CA MET A 166 16.05 0.74 -3.23
C MET A 166 17.30 0.98 -2.38
N LEU A 167 18.07 2.04 -2.65
CA LEU A 167 19.36 2.33 -1.99
C LEU A 167 19.26 3.41 -0.91
N ASP A 168 18.42 4.43 -1.09
CA ASP A 168 18.35 5.63 -0.26
C ASP A 168 17.92 5.35 1.20
N GLY A 169 17.28 4.22 1.46
CA GLY A 169 16.92 3.76 2.80
C GLY A 169 18.02 3.03 3.57
N LEU A 170 19.18 2.77 2.94
CA LEU A 170 20.28 1.97 3.51
C LEU A 170 21.39 2.84 4.08
N THR A 171 21.48 4.09 3.61
CA THR A 171 22.35 5.12 4.15
C THR A 171 21.62 5.83 5.29
N ILE A 172 21.65 5.24 6.48
CA ILE A 172 21.41 6.04 7.69
C ILE A 172 22.45 7.17 7.63
N PRO A 173 22.09 8.47 7.63
CA PRO A 173 23.09 9.46 7.95
C PRO A 173 23.58 9.07 9.33
N VAL A 174 24.84 8.66 9.43
CA VAL A 174 25.49 8.45 10.73
C VAL A 174 25.26 9.75 11.46
N LEU A 175 24.27 9.78 12.35
CA LEU A 175 24.12 10.83 13.33
C LEU A 175 25.41 10.70 14.10
N SER A 176 26.37 11.53 13.72
CA SER A 176 27.55 11.80 14.51
C SER A 176 26.97 12.31 15.82
N HIS A 177 26.80 11.40 16.77
CA HIS A 177 26.72 11.74 18.17
C HIS A 177 28.04 12.43 18.48
N LYS A 178 28.09 13.76 18.24
CA LYS A 178 28.98 14.60 18.98
C LYS A 178 28.57 14.40 20.44
N PRO A 179 29.44 13.85 21.30
CA PRO A 179 29.15 13.85 22.72
C PRO A 179 28.97 15.31 23.13
N PHE A 180 27.80 15.63 23.68
CA PHE A 180 27.59 16.85 24.44
C PHE A 180 28.51 16.76 25.65
N TYR A 181 29.73 17.28 25.54
CA TYR A 181 30.46 17.71 26.71
C TYR A 181 29.70 18.93 27.26
N GLN A 182 28.98 18.72 28.36
CA GLN A 182 28.65 19.80 29.27
C GLN A 182 29.98 20.30 29.85
N GLU A 183 30.48 21.42 29.30
CA GLU A 183 31.38 22.26 30.10
C GLU A 183 30.51 22.97 31.13
N VAL A 184 30.61 22.48 32.36
CA VAL A 184 30.20 23.20 33.56
C VAL A 184 31.29 24.24 33.83
N GLY A 185 30.92 25.51 33.73
CA GLY A 185 31.70 26.68 34.13
C GLY A 185 30.77 27.80 34.53
#